data_AF-A0A5N6ZAU7-F1
#
_entry.id   AF-A0A5N6ZAU7-F1
#
_cell.length_a   1.000
_cell.length_b   1.000
_cell.length_c   1.000
_cell.angle_alpha   90.00
_cell.angle_beta   90.00
_cell.angle_gamma   90.00
#
_symmetry.space_group_name_H-M   'P 1'
#
loop_
_entity.id
_entity.type
_entity.pdbx_description
1 polymer ?
#
loop_
_entity_poly.entity_id
_entity_poly.type
_entity_poly.pdbx_seq_one_letter_code
_entity_poly.pdbx_strand_id
1 'polypeptide(L)'
;MKFSLAAIAGLLSAVSAASLPATFTLVAEGGFNVVTDGKNLYFGVTKIDATHKIANFHTVPETGALKVVTYTAGETGTITTTQDLYILENENGPVTLAPPSGSIPAGASATHFGVTDDGFLDHDGKAYFAIEGYGENPVKTIFWSGGHSSTQRTTNLEVKKCQGC
;
A
#
# COMPACT_ATOMS: atom_id res chain seq x y z
N MET A 1 -42.50 30.38 -35.36
CA MET A 1 -41.66 30.50 -34.17
C MET A 1 -40.39 29.70 -34.41
N LYS A 2 -39.21 30.30 -34.30
CA LYS A 2 -37.90 29.65 -34.47
C LYS A 2 -37.44 29.16 -33.10
N PHE A 3 -37.37 27.86 -32.90
CA PHE A 3 -36.75 27.28 -31.69
C PHE A 3 -35.37 26.78 -32.06
N SER A 4 -34.36 27.51 -31.61
CA SER A 4 -32.96 27.14 -31.73
C SER A 4 -32.64 26.13 -30.62
N LEU A 5 -32.31 24.90 -30.99
CA LEU A 5 -31.70 23.92 -30.08
C LEU A 5 -30.19 24.19 -30.03
N ALA A 6 -29.71 24.80 -28.95
CA ALA A 6 -28.30 24.78 -28.62
C ALA A 6 -28.02 23.46 -27.89
N ALA A 7 -27.33 22.53 -28.56
CA ALA A 7 -26.81 21.32 -27.93
C ALA A 7 -25.66 21.72 -27.01
N ILE A 8 -25.86 21.59 -25.70
CA ILE A 8 -24.84 21.80 -24.68
C ILE A 8 -23.91 20.59 -24.78
N ALA A 9 -22.71 20.79 -25.32
CA ALA A 9 -21.65 19.79 -25.29
C ALA A 9 -21.21 19.60 -23.82
N GLY A 10 -21.64 18.48 -23.22
CA GLY A 10 -21.12 18.06 -21.92
C GLY A 10 -19.65 17.67 -22.07
N LEU A 11 -18.76 18.39 -21.39
CA LEU A 11 -17.37 18.01 -21.21
C LEU A 11 -17.36 16.68 -20.45
N LEU A 12 -16.98 15.60 -21.13
CA LEU A 12 -16.55 14.37 -20.48
C LEU A 12 -15.24 14.71 -19.77
N SER A 13 -15.32 15.03 -18.48
CA SER A 13 -14.15 15.05 -17.61
C SER A 13 -13.64 13.61 -17.56
N ALA A 14 -12.60 13.31 -18.33
CA ALA A 14 -11.81 12.12 -18.13
C ALA A 14 -11.23 12.22 -16.71
N VAL A 15 -11.83 11.50 -15.76
CA VAL A 15 -11.23 11.27 -14.46
C VAL A 15 -9.95 10.49 -14.77
N SER A 16 -8.82 11.18 -14.77
CA SER A 16 -7.52 10.52 -14.72
C SER A 16 -7.50 9.76 -13.41
N ALA A 17 -7.71 8.44 -13.47
CA ALA A 17 -7.54 7.57 -12.31
C ALA A 17 -6.15 7.84 -11.71
N ALA A 18 -6.10 8.06 -10.39
CA ALA A 18 -4.83 8.23 -9.72
C ALA A 18 -3.95 6.99 -9.98
N SER A 19 -2.76 7.21 -10.52
CA SER A 19 -1.80 6.13 -10.77
C SER A 19 -0.75 6.11 -9.67
N LEU A 20 -0.37 4.92 -9.21
CA LEU A 20 0.71 4.79 -8.25
C LEU A 20 2.01 5.41 -8.81
N PRO A 21 2.76 6.18 -7.99
CA PRO A 21 4.10 6.61 -8.37
C PRO A 21 5.01 5.41 -8.67
N ALA A 22 6.03 5.61 -9.51
CA ALA A 22 7.03 4.58 -9.78
C ALA A 22 7.77 4.14 -8.50
N THR A 23 8.07 5.10 -7.61
CA THR A 23 8.62 4.87 -6.28
C THR A 23 7.87 5.71 -5.24
N PHE A 24 7.49 5.11 -4.12
CA PHE A 24 6.76 5.77 -3.05
C PHE A 24 7.02 5.14 -1.68
N THR A 25 6.64 5.85 -0.62
CA THR A 25 6.49 5.31 0.73
C THR A 25 5.02 5.38 1.14
N LEU A 26 4.67 4.65 2.19
CA LEU A 26 3.34 4.69 2.78
C LEU A 26 3.39 5.38 4.13
N VAL A 27 2.39 6.21 4.39
CA VAL A 27 2.17 6.86 5.69
C VAL A 27 0.82 6.40 6.24
N ALA A 28 0.85 5.84 7.43
CA ALA A 28 -0.35 5.42 8.14
C ALA A 28 -0.89 6.54 9.04
N GLU A 29 -1.99 6.25 9.74
CA GLU A 29 -2.54 7.12 10.78
C GLU A 29 -1.47 7.61 11.79
N GLY A 30 -1.66 8.82 12.30
CA GLY A 30 -0.67 9.45 13.18
C GLY A 30 0.59 9.95 12.47
N GLY A 31 0.66 9.85 11.14
CA GLY A 31 1.80 10.32 10.35
C GLY A 31 3.01 9.39 10.39
N PHE A 32 2.83 8.15 10.84
CA PHE A 32 3.91 7.17 10.91
C PHE A 32 4.21 6.58 9.53
N ASN A 33 5.50 6.55 9.17
CA ASN A 33 5.95 5.79 8.01
C ASN A 33 5.67 4.30 8.21
N VAL A 34 5.25 3.63 7.14
CA VAL A 34 5.19 2.17 7.11
C VAL A 34 6.60 1.59 7.05
N VAL A 35 6.84 0.63 7.92
CA VAL A 35 8.10 -0.09 8.06
C VAL A 35 7.88 -1.58 7.85
N THR A 36 8.96 -2.32 7.69
CA THR A 36 8.94 -3.77 7.57
C THR A 36 10.09 -4.42 8.33
N ASP A 37 9.84 -5.63 8.82
CA ASP A 37 10.83 -6.57 9.34
C ASP A 37 11.37 -7.55 8.28
N GLY A 38 11.01 -7.33 7.01
CA GLY A 38 11.29 -8.25 5.91
C GLY A 38 10.28 -9.39 5.78
N LYS A 39 9.22 -9.41 6.59
CA LYS A 39 8.11 -10.37 6.45
C LYS A 39 6.76 -9.69 6.42
N ASN A 40 6.47 -8.77 7.33
CA ASN A 40 5.20 -8.06 7.37
C ASN A 40 5.41 -6.54 7.32
N LEU A 41 4.31 -5.80 7.16
CA LEU A 41 4.30 -4.35 7.27
C LEU A 41 3.76 -3.88 8.63
N TYR A 42 4.32 -2.79 9.14
CA TYR A 42 3.97 -2.20 10.43
C TYR A 42 3.98 -0.67 10.37
N PHE A 43 3.35 -0.01 11.34
CA PHE A 43 3.58 1.41 11.65
C PHE A 43 3.56 1.64 13.16
N GLY A 44 3.87 2.88 13.58
CA GLY A 44 3.98 3.24 15.01
C GLY A 44 5.36 2.97 15.63
N VAL A 45 6.31 2.52 14.81
CA VAL A 45 7.72 2.40 15.21
C VAL A 45 8.35 3.78 15.26
N THR A 46 8.80 4.20 16.45
CA THR A 46 9.37 5.53 16.70
C THR A 46 10.85 5.65 16.34
N LYS A 47 11.55 4.52 16.19
CA LYS A 47 12.97 4.47 15.83
C LYS A 47 13.21 3.37 14.81
N ILE A 48 13.71 3.76 13.64
CA ILE A 48 14.20 2.83 12.61
C ILE A 48 15.47 2.16 13.11
N ASP A 49 15.54 0.84 13.02
CA ASP A 49 16.63 0.03 13.53
C ASP A 49 16.95 -1.16 12.61
N ALA A 50 17.73 -2.12 13.11
CA ALA A 50 18.11 -3.31 12.34
C ALA A 50 16.92 -4.24 12.02
N THR A 51 15.86 -4.19 12.83
CA THR A 51 14.65 -5.00 12.69
C THR A 51 13.64 -4.26 11.81
N HIS A 52 13.31 -3.02 12.13
CA HIS A 52 12.27 -2.26 11.43
C HIS A 52 12.89 -1.22 10.50
N LYS A 53 12.77 -1.46 9.20
CA LYS A 53 13.27 -0.57 8.13
C LYS A 53 12.12 0.09 7.42
N ILE A 54 12.31 1.33 6.94
CA ILE A 54 11.30 2.00 6.11
C ILE A 54 11.05 1.16 4.85
N ALA A 55 9.77 0.87 4.58
CA ALA A 55 9.36 0.17 3.38
C ALA A 55 9.24 1.17 2.23
N ASN A 56 10.09 1.03 1.21
CA ASN A 56 10.01 1.81 -0.02
C ASN A 56 9.42 0.91 -1.10
N PHE A 57 8.42 1.40 -1.80
CA PHE A 57 7.64 0.62 -2.74
C PHE A 57 7.97 1.05 -4.17
N HIS A 58 8.20 0.08 -5.03
CA HIS A 58 8.35 0.27 -6.46
C HIS A 58 7.20 -0.41 -7.18
N THR A 59 6.50 0.37 -8.00
CA THR A 59 5.37 -0.14 -8.80
C THR A 59 5.89 -0.81 -10.06
N VAL A 60 5.35 -1.98 -10.39
CA VAL A 60 5.48 -2.61 -11.71
C VAL A 60 4.26 -2.20 -12.53
N PRO A 61 4.39 -1.21 -13.45
CA PRO A 61 3.21 -0.55 -14.04
C PRO A 61 2.30 -1.48 -14.83
N GLU A 62 2.86 -2.53 -15.44
CA GLU A 62 2.08 -3.45 -16.29
C GLU A 62 1.10 -4.33 -15.50
N THR A 63 1.40 -4.61 -14.22
CA THR A 63 0.62 -5.53 -13.39
C THR A 63 0.05 -4.88 -12.13
N GLY A 64 0.51 -3.67 -11.78
CA GLY A 64 0.25 -3.08 -10.46
C GLY A 64 0.89 -3.87 -9.33
N ALA A 65 1.89 -4.72 -9.60
CA ALA A 65 2.63 -5.40 -8.54
C ALA A 65 3.52 -4.41 -7.78
N LEU A 66 3.73 -4.67 -6.49
CA LEU A 66 4.59 -3.84 -5.65
C LEU A 66 5.83 -4.62 -5.20
N LYS A 67 7.00 -4.07 -5.53
CA LYS A 67 8.28 -4.50 -4.96
C LYS A 67 8.60 -3.64 -3.75
N VAL A 68 8.85 -4.27 -2.62
CA VAL A 68 9.32 -3.58 -1.41
C VAL A 68 10.84 -3.66 -1.35
N VAL A 69 11.45 -2.48 -1.28
CA VAL A 69 12.88 -2.27 -1.15
C VAL A 69 13.14 -1.66 0.23
N THR A 70 14.09 -2.26 0.95
CA THR A 70 14.53 -1.73 2.24
C THR A 70 16.00 -1.33 2.20
N TYR A 71 16.34 -0.25 2.88
CA TYR A 71 17.71 0.26 3.02
C TYR A 71 18.25 -0.03 4.42
N THR A 72 19.58 -0.06 4.57
CA THR A 72 20.21 -0.09 5.89
C THR A 72 19.82 1.16 6.69
N ALA A 73 19.47 0.99 7.96
CA ALA A 73 19.20 2.12 8.84
C ALA A 73 20.42 3.07 8.88
N GLY A 74 20.24 4.32 8.44
CA GLY A 74 21.31 5.33 8.39
C GLY A 74 22.05 5.44 7.05
N GLU A 75 21.74 4.61 6.05
CA GLU A 75 22.36 4.69 4.72
C GLU A 75 21.28 4.81 3.64
N THR A 76 21.20 5.98 3.00
CA THR A 76 20.42 6.15 1.77
C THR A 76 21.19 5.56 0.59
N GLY A 77 20.60 4.62 -0.15
CA GLY A 77 21.14 4.13 -1.44
C GLY A 77 21.69 2.71 -1.45
N THR A 78 21.98 2.09 -0.31
CA THR A 78 22.37 0.66 -0.27
C THR A 78 21.11 -0.21 -0.11
N ILE A 79 20.64 -0.80 -1.22
CA ILE A 79 19.53 -1.76 -1.20
C ILE A 79 19.97 -2.99 -0.41
N THR A 80 19.22 -3.31 0.65
CA THR A 80 19.51 -4.49 1.46
C THR A 80 18.68 -5.70 1.06
N THR A 81 17.43 -5.49 0.66
CA THR A 81 16.54 -6.55 0.16
C THR A 81 15.53 -5.98 -0.83
N THR A 82 15.10 -6.82 -1.77
CA THR A 82 13.94 -6.60 -2.63
C THR A 82 12.99 -7.76 -2.41
N GLN A 83 11.71 -7.47 -2.20
CA GLN A 83 10.68 -8.47 -1.88
C GLN A 83 9.39 -8.13 -2.60
N ASP A 84 8.56 -9.14 -2.85
CA ASP A 84 7.22 -9.00 -3.38
C ASP A 84 6.21 -8.81 -2.26
N LEU A 85 5.37 -7.79 -2.36
CA LEU A 85 4.22 -7.64 -1.47
C LEU A 85 3.06 -8.49 -1.98
N TYR A 86 2.41 -9.18 -1.06
CA TYR A 86 1.15 -9.86 -1.34
C TYR A 86 0.18 -9.74 -0.17
N ILE A 87 -1.10 -9.92 -0.51
CA ILE A 87 -2.22 -10.00 0.42
C ILE A 87 -2.95 -11.33 0.23
N LEU A 88 -3.67 -11.81 1.24
CA LEU A 88 -4.60 -12.93 1.10
C LEU A 88 -5.99 -12.36 0.86
N GLU A 89 -6.45 -12.32 -0.40
CA GLU A 89 -7.63 -11.52 -0.79
C GLU A 89 -8.92 -11.88 -0.05
N ASN A 90 -9.07 -13.16 0.30
CA ASN A 90 -10.28 -13.73 0.91
C ASN A 90 -10.13 -14.07 2.40
N GLU A 91 -9.01 -13.67 3.02
CA GLU A 91 -8.72 -13.95 4.42
C GLU A 91 -8.30 -12.68 5.15
N ASN A 92 -8.58 -12.63 6.45
CA ASN A 92 -8.01 -11.61 7.31
C ASN A 92 -6.59 -12.04 7.67
N GLY A 93 -5.61 -11.41 7.05
CA GLY A 93 -4.21 -11.80 7.16
C GLY A 93 -3.26 -10.62 7.11
N PRO A 94 -2.05 -10.75 7.68
CA PRO A 94 -1.06 -9.70 7.60
C PRO A 94 -0.67 -9.45 6.14
N VAL A 95 -0.43 -8.19 5.80
CA VAL A 95 0.22 -7.85 4.53
C VAL A 95 1.64 -8.37 4.60
N THR A 96 1.99 -9.26 3.67
CA THR A 96 3.19 -10.09 3.79
C THR A 96 4.14 -9.83 2.61
N LEU A 97 5.43 -10.03 2.88
CA LEU A 97 6.52 -9.91 1.92
C LEU A 97 7.12 -11.30 1.64
N ALA A 98 7.32 -11.61 0.37
CA ALA A 98 8.04 -12.80 -0.07
C ALA A 98 9.34 -12.40 -0.79
N PRO A 99 10.42 -13.19 -0.72
CA PRO A 99 11.53 -13.04 -1.64
C PRO A 99 11.04 -13.14 -3.10
N PRO A 100 11.74 -12.54 -4.09
CA PRO A 100 11.28 -12.54 -5.49
C PRO A 100 11.15 -13.94 -6.12
N SER A 101 11.87 -14.92 -5.58
CA SER A 101 11.79 -16.34 -5.96
C SER A 101 10.98 -17.19 -4.97
N GLY A 102 10.36 -16.55 -3.97
CA GLY A 102 9.56 -17.21 -2.96
C GLY A 102 8.22 -17.67 -3.51
N SER A 103 7.73 -18.81 -3.00
CA SER A 103 6.38 -19.26 -3.32
C SER A 103 5.35 -18.37 -2.64
N ILE A 104 4.49 -17.73 -3.44
CA ILE A 104 3.31 -17.02 -2.94
C ILE A 104 2.24 -18.07 -2.59
N PRO A 105 1.64 -18.04 -1.38
CA PRO A 105 0.65 -19.02 -0.97
C PRO A 105 -0.61 -18.99 -1.86
N ALA A 106 -1.36 -20.09 -1.89
CA ALA A 106 -2.62 -20.14 -2.62
C ALA A 106 -3.62 -19.13 -2.04
N GLY A 107 -4.36 -18.44 -2.91
CA GLY A 107 -5.32 -17.40 -2.51
C GLY A 107 -4.70 -16.04 -2.19
N ALA A 108 -3.37 -15.91 -2.35
CA ALA A 108 -2.72 -14.61 -2.29
C ALA A 108 -2.66 -13.92 -3.65
N SER A 109 -2.62 -12.58 -3.60
CA SER A 109 -2.51 -11.70 -4.74
C SER A 109 -1.36 -10.73 -4.53
N ALA A 110 -0.51 -10.63 -5.56
CA ALA A 110 0.68 -9.78 -5.58
C ALA A 110 0.63 -8.74 -6.70
N THR A 111 -0.50 -8.63 -7.40
CA THR A 111 -0.76 -7.72 -8.51
C THR A 111 -2.01 -6.89 -8.20
N HIS A 112 -2.38 -5.96 -9.08
CA HIS A 112 -3.58 -5.12 -8.94
C HIS A 112 -3.57 -4.16 -7.74
N PHE A 113 -2.40 -3.82 -7.19
CA PHE A 113 -2.32 -2.68 -6.30
C PHE A 113 -2.46 -1.39 -7.09
N GLY A 114 -3.20 -0.46 -6.50
CA GLY A 114 -3.49 0.84 -7.07
C GLY A 114 -3.47 1.93 -6.02
N VAL A 115 -4.01 3.08 -6.39
CA VAL A 115 -4.19 4.20 -5.49
C VAL A 115 -5.57 4.80 -5.75
N THR A 116 -6.30 5.07 -4.67
CA THR A 116 -7.61 5.71 -4.75
C THR A 116 -7.46 7.18 -5.16
N ASP A 117 -8.58 7.81 -5.56
CA ASP A 117 -8.61 9.24 -5.87
C ASP A 117 -8.20 10.13 -4.67
N ASP A 118 -8.36 9.62 -3.45
CA ASP A 118 -7.94 10.28 -2.20
C ASP A 118 -6.44 10.07 -1.89
N GLY A 119 -5.71 9.31 -2.71
CA GLY A 119 -4.29 9.05 -2.52
C GLY A 119 -3.97 7.90 -1.57
N PHE A 120 -4.91 7.01 -1.28
CA PHE A 120 -4.67 5.83 -0.44
C PHE A 120 -4.31 4.61 -1.28
N LEU A 121 -3.40 3.79 -0.78
CA LEU A 121 -3.10 2.50 -1.40
C LEU A 121 -4.37 1.65 -1.42
N ASP A 122 -4.63 1.03 -2.55
CA ASP A 122 -5.71 0.06 -2.71
C ASP A 122 -5.22 -1.24 -3.35
N HIS A 123 -6.09 -2.24 -3.32
CA HIS A 123 -6.00 -3.42 -4.14
C HIS A 123 -7.36 -3.65 -4.81
N ASP A 124 -7.39 -3.76 -6.14
CA ASP A 124 -8.60 -3.80 -6.95
C ASP A 124 -9.61 -2.67 -6.59
N GLY A 125 -9.10 -1.46 -6.34
CA GLY A 125 -9.90 -0.28 -5.98
C GLY A 125 -10.47 -0.31 -4.55
N LYS A 126 -10.06 -1.27 -3.71
CA LYS A 126 -10.48 -1.39 -2.31
C LYS A 126 -9.31 -1.10 -1.38
N ALA A 127 -9.44 -0.09 -0.54
CA ALA A 127 -8.47 0.22 0.50
C ALA A 127 -8.79 -0.53 1.81
N TYR A 128 -8.85 -1.87 1.77
CA TYR A 128 -9.24 -2.70 2.93
C TYR A 128 -8.08 -3.03 3.88
N PHE A 129 -7.11 -2.12 3.99
CA PHE A 129 -6.05 -2.26 4.96
C PHE A 129 -6.60 -2.08 6.38
N ALA A 130 -6.08 -2.86 7.31
CA ALA A 130 -6.57 -2.90 8.67
C ALA A 130 -5.45 -3.08 9.68
N ILE A 131 -5.78 -2.83 10.94
CA ILE A 131 -4.95 -3.15 12.10
C ILE A 131 -5.81 -3.84 13.15
N GLU A 132 -5.17 -4.51 14.10
CA GLU A 132 -5.84 -4.91 15.33
C GLU A 132 -6.38 -3.67 16.06
N GLY A 133 -7.71 -3.62 16.19
CA GLY A 133 -8.47 -2.50 16.73
C GLY A 133 -8.54 -2.48 18.26
N TYR A 134 -8.10 -3.55 18.91
CA TYR A 134 -8.14 -3.69 20.37
C TYR A 134 -6.71 -3.80 20.94
N GLY A 135 -6.35 -2.85 21.80
CA GLY A 135 -5.11 -2.85 22.57
C GLY A 135 -4.22 -1.62 22.34
N GLU A 136 -3.47 -1.26 23.38
CA GLU A 136 -2.54 -0.11 23.40
C GLU A 136 -1.20 -0.41 22.74
N ASN A 137 -1.11 -1.44 21.87
CA ASN A 137 0.16 -1.77 21.22
C ASN A 137 0.65 -0.57 20.38
N PRO A 138 1.78 0.05 20.72
CA PRO A 138 2.27 1.21 19.98
C PRO A 138 2.72 0.86 18.56
N VAL A 139 3.12 -0.39 18.32
CA VAL A 139 3.50 -0.89 17.00
C VAL A 139 2.35 -1.71 16.44
N LYS A 140 1.80 -1.28 15.31
CA LYS A 140 0.65 -1.90 14.67
C LYS A 140 1.08 -2.69 13.44
N THR A 141 0.78 -3.98 13.42
CA THR A 141 0.89 -4.80 12.20
C THR A 141 -0.23 -4.42 11.23
N ILE A 142 0.08 -4.31 9.96
CA ILE A 142 -0.87 -4.00 8.90
C ILE A 142 -1.41 -5.31 8.30
N PHE A 143 -2.72 -5.38 8.19
CA PHE A 143 -3.48 -6.50 7.66
C PHE A 143 -4.21 -6.09 6.39
N TRP A 144 -4.56 -7.07 5.56
CA TRP A 144 -5.64 -6.97 4.59
C TRP A 144 -6.89 -7.60 5.19
N SER A 145 -8.01 -6.86 5.18
CA SER A 145 -9.30 -7.34 5.66
C SER A 145 -10.09 -7.98 4.51
N GLY A 146 -9.65 -9.16 4.06
CA GLY A 146 -10.32 -9.93 3.01
C GLY A 146 -11.66 -10.54 3.41
N GLY A 147 -11.96 -10.61 4.71
CA GLY A 147 -13.22 -11.12 5.25
C GLY A 147 -13.77 -10.26 6.40
N HIS A 148 -14.86 -10.72 7.02
CA HIS A 148 -15.39 -10.05 8.21
C HIS A 148 -14.45 -10.28 9.40
N SER A 149 -14.04 -9.21 10.08
CA SER A 149 -13.32 -9.27 11.35
C SER A 149 -14.07 -8.52 12.44
N SER A 150 -14.10 -9.06 13.65
CA SER A 150 -14.61 -8.36 14.85
C SER A 150 -13.48 -7.77 15.71
N THR A 151 -12.21 -8.03 15.37
CA THR A 151 -11.04 -7.56 16.13
C THR A 151 -10.25 -6.49 15.40
N GLN A 152 -10.45 -6.37 14.08
CA GLN A 152 -9.71 -5.44 13.25
C GLN A 152 -10.53 -4.20 12.94
N ARG A 153 -9.84 -3.07 12.76
CA ARG A 153 -10.39 -1.84 12.23
C ARG A 153 -9.62 -1.39 11.01
N THR A 154 -10.31 -0.73 10.08
CA THR A 154 -9.71 -0.17 8.88
C THR A 154 -8.65 0.87 9.24
N THR A 155 -7.60 0.93 8.43
CA THR A 155 -6.59 1.98 8.41
C THR A 155 -6.31 2.37 6.96
N ASN A 156 -6.14 3.66 6.70
CA ASN A 156 -5.73 4.12 5.38
C ASN A 156 -4.22 4.22 5.31
N LEU A 157 -3.66 3.84 4.16
CA LEU A 157 -2.23 3.95 3.88
C LEU A 157 -2.03 5.01 2.80
N GLU A 158 -1.61 6.20 3.17
CA GLU A 158 -1.41 7.30 2.25
C GLU A 158 -0.14 7.08 1.42
N VAL A 159 -0.28 7.19 0.09
CA VAL A 159 0.82 7.07 -0.85
C VAL A 159 1.58 8.39 -0.92
N LYS A 160 2.83 8.39 -0.46
CA LYS A 160 3.75 9.53 -0.55
C LYS A 160 4.80 9.26 -1.60
N LYS A 161 4.76 10.01 -2.70
CA LYS A 161 5.79 9.94 -3.74
C LYS A 161 7.16 10.23 -3.12
N CYS A 162 8.10 9.33 -3.37
CA CYS A 162 9.47 9.50 -2.93
C CYS A 162 10.31 10.04 -4.09
N GLN A 163 10.99 11.18 -3.89
CA GLN A 163 11.98 11.68 -4.82
C GLN A 163 13.38 11.26 -4.33
N GLY A 164 13.96 10.23 -4.94
CA GLY A 164 15.36 9.85 -4.67
C GLY A 164 15.57 8.82 -3.56
N CYS A 165 14.55 8.04 -3.22
CA CYS A 165 14.80 6.64 -2.88
C CYS A 165 14.84 5.83 -4.20
#